data_AF-A0A553HW36-F1
#
_entry.id   AF-A0A553HW36-F1
#
_cell.length_a   1.000
_cell.length_b   1.000
_cell.length_c   1.000
_cell.angle_alpha   90.00
_cell.angle_beta   90.00
_cell.angle_gamma   90.00
#
_symmetry.space_group_name_H-M   'P 1'
#
loop_
_entity.id
_entity.type
_entity.pdbx_description
1 polymer ?
#
loop_
_entity_poly.entity_id
_entity_poly.type
_entity_poly.pdbx_seq_one_letter_code
_entity_poly.pdbx_strand_id
1 'polypeptide(L)'
;MFRRSSSSSISSIESYTSVLSDNSYLKTLKPTDNQFQEILSYVRIIESHRTVLRERKIQSHEAKKRDPNDTDQRKWTDQMDADYASYKAKVDVLSAAKHVQEALETVAKQSKKADISIQEKARKIALEDGKKWLDAAIAASTARLGFMTRYPNALNTPSTKSHIKAIEDNLNSAKRAVREIETQKQKISEAREMAIRQSASSSRHK
;
A
#
# COMPACT_ATOMS: atom_id res chain seq x y z
N MET A 1 -28.09 28.62 -44.59
CA MET A 1 -27.29 28.86 -43.36
C MET A 1 -27.36 27.61 -42.50
N PHE A 2 -26.22 26.96 -42.28
CA PHE A 2 -26.12 25.64 -41.65
C PHE A 2 -26.17 25.74 -40.12
N ARG A 3 -27.10 24.99 -39.49
CA ARG A 3 -27.11 24.73 -38.05
C ARG A 3 -25.99 23.72 -37.74
N ARG A 4 -24.99 24.16 -36.96
CA ARG A 4 -23.98 23.27 -36.37
C ARG A 4 -24.58 22.57 -35.16
N SER A 5 -24.77 21.26 -35.28
CA SER A 5 -25.03 20.38 -34.14
C SER A 5 -23.76 20.25 -33.31
N SER A 6 -23.78 20.72 -32.07
CA SER A 6 -22.71 20.53 -31.10
C SER A 6 -22.70 19.08 -30.63
N SER A 7 -21.64 18.38 -31.00
CA SER A 7 -21.32 17.01 -30.56
C SER A 7 -21.31 16.93 -29.04
N SER A 8 -22.08 15.99 -28.52
CA SER A 8 -22.16 15.60 -27.12
C SER A 8 -20.77 15.31 -26.55
N SER A 9 -20.40 16.09 -25.53
CA SER A 9 -19.24 15.90 -24.69
C SER A 9 -19.28 14.52 -24.03
N ILE A 10 -18.55 13.58 -24.61
CA ILE A 10 -18.12 12.34 -23.97
C ILE A 10 -17.43 12.76 -22.66
N SER A 11 -17.96 12.26 -21.55
CA SER A 11 -17.52 12.63 -20.22
C SER A 11 -16.01 12.42 -20.10
N SER A 12 -15.32 13.42 -19.55
CA SER A 12 -13.86 13.41 -19.34
C SER A 12 -13.37 12.27 -18.44
N ILE A 13 -14.30 11.46 -17.92
CA ILE A 13 -14.06 10.33 -17.03
C ILE A 13 -13.76 9.05 -17.83
N GLU A 14 -14.33 8.88 -19.03
CA GLU A 14 -14.16 7.67 -19.86
C GLU A 14 -12.88 7.67 -20.71
N SER A 15 -12.36 8.83 -21.12
CA SER A 15 -11.11 8.87 -21.90
C SER A 15 -9.87 8.51 -21.08
N TYR A 16 -9.92 8.66 -19.75
CA TYR A 16 -8.85 8.26 -18.84
C TYR A 16 -8.84 6.75 -18.51
N THR A 17 -9.95 6.05 -18.70
CA THR A 17 -10.04 4.61 -18.44
C THR A 17 -9.43 3.77 -19.56
N SER A 18 -9.41 4.27 -20.81
CA SER A 18 -8.97 3.50 -21.98
C SER A 18 -7.45 3.40 -22.15
N VAL A 19 -6.67 4.42 -21.81
CA VAL A 19 -5.21 4.48 -22.10
C VAL A 19 -4.37 3.65 -21.12
N LEU A 20 -4.96 3.18 -20.02
CA LEU A 20 -4.21 2.66 -18.87
C LEU A 20 -4.81 1.36 -18.32
N SER A 21 -5.54 0.60 -19.15
CA SER A 21 -6.13 -0.70 -18.78
C SER A 21 -5.22 -1.89 -19.13
N ASP A 22 -4.12 -1.65 -19.84
CA ASP A 22 -3.30 -2.70 -20.41
C ASP A 22 -1.96 -2.85 -19.66
N ASN A 23 -1.99 -3.57 -18.54
CA ASN A 23 -0.80 -3.87 -17.71
C ASN A 23 0.15 -4.90 -18.37
N SER A 24 -0.05 -5.17 -19.67
CA SER A 24 0.77 -6.04 -20.51
C SER A 24 2.26 -5.67 -20.46
N TYR A 25 2.56 -4.37 -20.45
CA TYR A 25 3.95 -3.86 -20.49
C TYR A 25 4.74 -4.11 -19.20
N LEU A 26 4.10 -4.29 -18.05
CA LEU A 26 4.81 -4.63 -16.80
C LEU A 26 5.39 -6.05 -16.78
N LYS A 27 4.91 -6.92 -17.68
CA LYS A 27 5.48 -8.27 -17.87
C LYS A 27 6.73 -8.27 -18.74
N THR A 28 6.91 -7.24 -19.58
CA THR A 28 8.04 -7.13 -20.50
C THR A 28 9.23 -6.37 -19.91
N LEU A 29 9.00 -5.51 -18.90
CA LEU A 29 10.07 -4.79 -18.22
C LEU A 29 10.89 -5.71 -17.32
N LYS A 30 12.12 -6.01 -17.74
CA LYS A 30 13.13 -6.69 -16.92
C LYS A 30 13.88 -5.67 -16.08
N PRO A 31 14.07 -5.90 -14.77
CA PRO A 31 14.81 -4.96 -13.98
C PRO A 31 16.30 -4.94 -14.31
N THR A 32 16.84 -3.75 -14.55
CA THR A 32 18.26 -3.51 -14.84
C THR A 32 19.09 -3.20 -13.60
N ASP A 33 18.49 -2.59 -12.58
CA ASP A 33 19.16 -2.23 -11.33
C ASP A 33 18.15 -2.15 -10.15
N ASN A 34 18.68 -1.93 -8.94
CA ASN A 34 17.89 -1.87 -7.70
C ASN A 34 16.91 -0.69 -7.68
N GLN A 35 17.25 0.47 -8.27
CA GLN A 35 16.34 1.61 -8.36
C GLN A 35 15.19 1.30 -9.33
N PHE A 36 15.47 0.63 -10.43
CA PHE A 36 14.48 0.21 -11.40
C PHE A 36 13.56 -0.91 -10.86
N GLN A 37 14.08 -1.82 -10.03
CA GLN A 37 13.25 -2.74 -9.25
C GLN A 37 12.32 -2.00 -8.28
N GLU A 38 12.84 -0.97 -7.61
CA GLU A 38 12.04 -0.12 -6.74
C GLU A 38 10.90 0.54 -7.55
N ILE A 39 11.22 1.16 -8.68
CA ILE A 39 10.26 1.78 -9.61
C ILE A 39 9.22 0.77 -10.10
N LEU A 40 9.61 -0.42 -10.54
CA LEU A 40 8.67 -1.45 -10.99
C LEU A 40 7.76 -1.96 -9.86
N SER A 41 8.30 -2.12 -8.65
CA SER A 41 7.51 -2.48 -7.47
C SER A 41 6.48 -1.39 -7.16
N TYR A 42 6.84 -0.10 -7.29
CA TYR A 42 5.90 1.00 -7.15
C TYR A 42 4.82 0.98 -8.19
N VAL A 43 5.17 0.82 -9.47
CA VAL A 43 4.18 0.82 -10.55
C VAL A 43 3.19 -0.33 -10.35
N ARG A 44 3.65 -1.52 -9.95
CA ARG A 44 2.77 -2.67 -9.63
C ARG A 44 1.80 -2.40 -8.46
N ILE A 45 2.25 -1.74 -7.39
CA ILE A 45 1.38 -1.35 -6.26
C ILE A 45 0.38 -0.27 -6.70
N ILE A 46 0.87 0.74 -7.42
CA ILE A 46 0.04 1.86 -7.90
C ILE A 46 -1.07 1.33 -8.81
N GLU A 47 -0.78 0.34 -9.66
CA GLU A 47 -1.77 -0.27 -10.54
C GLU A 47 -2.73 -1.21 -9.80
N SER A 48 -2.25 -2.05 -8.89
CA SER A 48 -3.10 -2.98 -8.11
C SER A 48 -4.04 -2.26 -7.13
N HIS A 49 -3.68 -1.06 -6.66
CA HIS A 49 -4.51 -0.25 -5.76
C HIS A 49 -4.86 1.11 -6.36
N ARG A 50 -4.94 1.20 -7.69
CA ARG A 50 -5.22 2.43 -8.42
C ARG A 50 -6.55 3.07 -8.04
N THR A 51 -7.53 2.24 -7.67
CA THR A 51 -8.84 2.65 -7.16
C THR A 51 -8.72 3.44 -5.85
N VAL A 52 -7.93 2.94 -4.90
CA VAL A 52 -7.67 3.58 -3.59
C VAL A 52 -6.97 4.93 -3.77
N LEU A 53 -5.94 4.99 -4.63
CA LEU A 53 -5.22 6.23 -4.91
C LEU A 53 -6.09 7.26 -5.64
N ARG A 54 -6.91 6.82 -6.59
CA ARG A 54 -7.88 7.66 -7.30
C ARG A 54 -8.89 8.24 -6.32
N GLU A 55 -9.49 7.39 -5.49
CA GLU A 55 -10.49 7.81 -4.52
C GLU A 55 -9.90 8.80 -3.51
N ARG A 56 -8.68 8.55 -3.00
CA ARG A 56 -7.98 9.53 -2.14
C ARG A 56 -7.78 10.87 -2.81
N LYS A 57 -7.44 10.91 -4.10
CA LYS A 57 -7.31 12.16 -4.86
C LYS A 57 -8.66 12.86 -5.00
N ILE A 58 -9.73 12.13 -5.31
CA ILE A 58 -11.10 12.67 -5.38
C ILE A 58 -11.45 13.31 -4.03
N GLN A 59 -11.32 12.57 -2.93
CA GLN A 59 -11.58 13.08 -1.57
C GLN A 59 -10.72 14.31 -1.23
N SER A 60 -9.44 14.32 -1.64
CA SER A 60 -8.58 15.49 -1.47
C SER A 60 -9.02 16.71 -2.28
N HIS A 61 -9.59 16.53 -3.47
CA HIS A 61 -10.13 17.63 -4.27
C HIS A 61 -11.46 18.13 -3.70
N GLU A 62 -12.36 17.24 -3.29
CA GLU A 62 -13.61 17.63 -2.65
C GLU A 62 -13.38 18.35 -1.32
N ALA A 63 -12.40 17.92 -0.53
CA ALA A 63 -12.04 18.60 0.72
C ALA A 63 -11.56 20.06 0.54
N LYS A 64 -11.07 20.43 -0.65
CA LYS A 64 -10.68 21.82 -0.96
C LYS A 64 -11.88 22.73 -1.23
N LYS A 65 -13.03 22.15 -1.58
CA LYS A 65 -14.27 22.90 -1.87
C LYS A 65 -15.12 23.13 -0.62
N ARG A 66 -14.80 22.45 0.49
CA ARG A 66 -15.54 22.57 1.75
C ARG A 66 -15.24 23.91 2.41
N ASP A 67 -16.22 24.42 3.17
CA ASP A 67 -16.04 25.59 4.01
C ASP A 67 -14.86 25.36 4.98
N PRO A 68 -13.81 26.20 4.96
CA PRO A 68 -12.69 26.07 5.89
C PRO A 68 -13.09 26.25 7.37
N ASN A 69 -14.21 26.93 7.65
CA ASN A 69 -14.69 27.22 9.00
C ASN A 69 -15.71 26.20 9.52
N ASP A 70 -16.08 25.20 8.71
CA ASP A 70 -16.93 24.09 9.12
C ASP A 70 -16.26 23.25 10.21
N THR A 71 -16.62 23.56 11.45
CA THR A 71 -16.14 22.90 12.67
C THR A 71 -17.25 22.12 13.37
N ASP A 72 -18.49 22.23 12.90
CA ASP A 72 -19.68 21.67 13.52
C ASP A 72 -19.61 20.14 13.61
N GLN A 73 -19.96 19.63 14.79
CA GLN A 73 -20.15 18.20 14.98
C GLN A 73 -21.46 17.77 14.33
N ARG A 74 -21.39 16.76 13.45
CA ARG A 74 -22.60 16.17 12.89
C ARG A 74 -23.11 15.08 13.80
N LYS A 75 -24.43 15.00 13.94
CA LYS A 75 -25.09 13.84 14.55
C LYS A 75 -24.94 12.65 13.60
N TRP A 76 -24.30 11.59 14.06
CA TRP A 76 -24.18 10.35 13.31
C TRP A 76 -25.40 9.47 13.53
N THR A 77 -25.68 8.63 12.54
CA THR A 77 -26.64 7.54 12.69
C THR A 77 -25.94 6.32 13.27
N ASP A 78 -26.69 5.42 13.90
CA ASP A 78 -26.14 4.17 14.45
C ASP A 78 -25.36 3.35 13.39
N GLN A 79 -25.81 3.41 12.13
CA GLN A 79 -25.10 2.77 11.02
C GLN A 79 -23.74 3.43 10.72
N MET A 80 -23.66 4.77 10.80
CA MET A 80 -22.40 5.48 10.62
C MET A 80 -21.43 5.15 11.76
N ASP A 81 -21.90 5.08 13.00
CA ASP A 81 -21.08 4.65 14.14
C ASP A 81 -20.56 3.22 13.95
N ALA A 82 -21.42 2.29 13.52
CA ALA A 82 -21.02 0.91 13.24
C ALA A 82 -19.98 0.81 12.12
N ASP A 83 -20.17 1.54 11.02
CA ASP A 83 -19.23 1.59 9.90
C ASP A 83 -17.90 2.25 10.30
N TYR A 84 -17.96 3.28 11.14
CA TYR A 84 -16.79 3.95 11.70
C TYR A 84 -15.96 2.99 12.56
N ALA A 85 -16.63 2.29 13.49
CA ALA A 85 -16.00 1.28 14.33
C ALA A 85 -15.38 0.15 13.50
N SER A 86 -16.08 -0.30 12.46
CA SER A 86 -15.60 -1.33 11.53
C SER A 86 -14.30 -0.92 10.83
N TYR A 87 -14.21 0.29 10.28
CA TYR A 87 -12.95 0.71 9.67
C TYR A 87 -11.87 0.97 10.73
N LYS A 88 -12.22 1.44 11.93
CA LYS A 88 -11.27 1.65 13.03
C LYS A 88 -10.60 0.35 13.45
N ALA A 89 -11.34 -0.75 13.51
CA ALA A 89 -10.77 -2.08 13.74
C ALA A 89 -9.70 -2.44 12.70
N LYS A 90 -9.87 -2.05 11.42
CA LYS A 90 -8.82 -2.25 10.38
C LYS A 90 -7.59 -1.39 10.64
N VAL A 91 -7.75 -0.17 11.15
CA VAL A 91 -6.63 0.70 11.55
C VAL A 91 -5.86 0.08 12.73
N ASP A 92 -6.56 -0.54 13.67
CA ASP A 92 -5.92 -1.18 14.82
C ASP A 92 -5.14 -2.44 14.39
N VAL A 93 -5.69 -3.22 13.45
CA VAL A 93 -4.97 -4.34 12.81
C VAL A 93 -3.70 -3.86 12.11
N LEU A 94 -3.73 -2.73 11.40
CA LEU A 94 -2.53 -2.12 10.81
C LEU A 94 -1.49 -1.77 11.89
N SER A 95 -1.93 -1.14 12.99
CA SER A 95 -1.02 -0.79 14.08
C SER A 95 -0.35 -2.03 14.67
N ALA A 96 -1.12 -3.09 14.92
CA ALA A 96 -0.60 -4.35 15.43
C ALA A 96 0.38 -5.02 14.45
N ALA A 97 0.02 -5.10 13.16
CA ALA A 97 0.87 -5.70 12.13
C ALA A 97 2.21 -4.96 12.00
N LYS A 98 2.20 -3.62 12.10
CA LYS A 98 3.41 -2.81 12.08
C LYS A 98 4.31 -3.11 13.28
N HIS A 99 3.76 -3.17 14.50
CA HIS A 99 4.55 -3.50 15.70
C HIS A 99 5.18 -4.90 15.62
N VAL A 100 4.43 -5.89 15.13
CA VAL A 100 4.95 -7.25 14.92
C VAL A 100 6.09 -7.25 13.92
N GLN A 101 5.94 -6.53 12.80
CA GLN A 101 7.00 -6.43 11.79
C GLN A 101 8.27 -5.77 12.37
N GLU A 102 8.16 -4.67 13.11
CA GLU A 102 9.30 -3.98 13.71
C GLU A 102 10.08 -4.87 14.69
N ALA A 103 9.36 -5.66 15.49
CA ALA A 103 9.95 -6.63 16.40
C ALA A 103 10.71 -7.74 15.64
N LEU A 104 10.11 -8.28 14.58
CA LEU A 104 10.69 -9.39 13.82
C LEU A 104 11.82 -8.96 12.89
N GLU A 105 11.78 -7.73 12.37
CA GLU A 105 12.91 -7.15 11.66
C GLU A 105 14.13 -7.04 12.57
N THR A 106 13.91 -6.69 13.84
CA THR A 106 14.97 -6.65 14.86
C THR A 106 15.56 -8.04 15.09
N VAL A 107 14.73 -9.07 15.25
CA VAL A 107 15.17 -10.47 15.37
C VAL A 107 15.97 -10.91 14.14
N ALA A 108 15.48 -10.61 12.93
CA ALA A 108 16.16 -10.95 11.69
C ALA A 108 17.48 -10.18 11.51
N LYS A 109 17.64 -8.98 12.09
CA LYS A 109 18.93 -8.26 12.12
C LYS A 109 19.90 -8.89 13.12
N GLN A 110 19.41 -9.34 14.27
CA GLN A 110 20.23 -10.00 15.29
C GLN A 110 20.72 -11.39 14.83
N SER A 111 19.96 -12.08 13.98
CA SER A 111 20.34 -13.39 13.46
C SER A 111 21.51 -13.37 12.47
N LYS A 112 22.07 -12.22 12.08
CA LYS A 112 23.14 -12.11 11.05
C LYS A 112 24.38 -12.98 11.30
N LYS A 113 24.68 -13.32 12.55
CA LYS A 113 25.82 -14.17 12.93
C LYS A 113 25.42 -15.62 13.24
N ALA A 114 24.12 -15.94 13.16
CA ALA A 114 23.63 -17.30 13.37
C ALA A 114 23.93 -18.18 12.15
N ASP A 115 23.71 -19.48 12.29
CA ASP A 115 23.75 -20.41 11.17
C ASP A 115 22.80 -19.97 10.03
N ILE A 116 23.17 -20.26 8.79
CA ILE A 116 22.43 -19.89 7.57
C ILE A 116 20.98 -20.41 7.64
N SER A 117 20.78 -21.61 8.20
CA SER A 117 19.45 -22.19 8.39
C SER A 117 18.55 -21.32 9.29
N ILE A 118 19.11 -20.79 10.38
CA ILE A 118 18.43 -19.91 11.34
C ILE A 118 18.16 -18.54 10.70
N GLN A 119 19.13 -18.02 9.95
CA GLN A 119 18.98 -16.77 9.21
C GLN A 119 17.83 -16.86 8.20
N GLU A 120 17.81 -17.91 7.38
CA GLU A 120 16.76 -18.08 6.37
C GLU A 120 15.38 -18.20 7.03
N LYS A 121 15.26 -18.94 8.13
CA LYS A 121 14.00 -19.06 8.88
C LYS A 121 13.52 -17.71 9.41
N ALA A 122 14.39 -16.94 10.06
CA ALA A 122 14.04 -15.61 10.58
C ALA A 122 13.62 -14.64 9.47
N ARG A 123 14.32 -14.68 8.33
CA ARG A 123 14.00 -13.86 7.14
C ARG A 123 12.67 -14.23 6.51
N LYS A 124 12.34 -15.53 6.42
CA LYS A 124 11.03 -16.00 5.91
C LYS A 124 9.87 -15.52 6.80
N ILE A 125 10.05 -15.56 8.11
CA ILE A 125 9.04 -15.05 9.06
C ILE A 125 8.85 -13.54 8.85
N ALA A 126 9.93 -12.77 8.83
CA ALA A 126 9.86 -11.33 8.58
C ALA A 126 9.23 -10.98 7.22
N LEU A 127 9.45 -11.80 6.19
CA LEU A 127 8.82 -11.65 4.88
C LEU A 127 7.30 -11.84 4.93
N GLU A 128 6.81 -12.89 5.61
CA GLU A 128 5.37 -13.13 5.75
C GLU A 128 4.69 -12.03 6.57
N ASP A 129 5.33 -11.54 7.64
CA ASP A 129 4.76 -10.43 8.42
C ASP A 129 4.84 -9.10 7.68
N GLY A 130 5.83 -8.89 6.81
CA GLY A 130 5.86 -7.78 5.86
C GLY A 130 4.63 -7.79 4.94
N LYS A 131 4.20 -8.97 4.44
CA LYS A 131 2.97 -9.10 3.64
C LYS A 131 1.72 -8.76 4.45
N LYS A 132 1.61 -9.25 5.70
CA LYS A 132 0.49 -8.90 6.58
C LYS A 132 0.42 -7.40 6.85
N TRP A 133 1.57 -6.76 7.05
CA TRP A 133 1.65 -5.31 7.23
C TRP A 133 1.18 -4.56 5.97
N LEU A 134 1.62 -4.99 4.79
CA LEU A 134 1.14 -4.46 3.51
C LEU A 134 -0.39 -4.57 3.38
N ASP A 135 -0.94 -5.77 3.57
CA ASP A 135 -2.36 -6.03 3.43
C ASP A 135 -3.19 -5.22 4.42
N ALA A 136 -2.74 -5.13 5.68
CA ALA A 136 -3.40 -4.33 6.70
C ALA A 136 -3.38 -2.84 6.37
N ALA A 137 -2.27 -2.33 5.81
CA ALA A 137 -2.14 -0.93 5.42
C ALA A 137 -3.11 -0.55 4.29
N ILE A 138 -3.25 -1.43 3.29
CA ILE A 138 -4.21 -1.27 2.20
C ILE A 138 -5.64 -1.39 2.73
N ALA A 139 -5.95 -2.41 3.55
CA ALA A 139 -7.28 -2.60 4.11
C ALA A 139 -7.75 -1.40 4.95
N ALA A 140 -6.88 -0.86 5.80
CA ALA A 140 -7.18 0.34 6.61
C ALA A 140 -7.41 1.58 5.73
N SER A 141 -6.61 1.74 4.67
CA SER A 141 -6.77 2.84 3.70
C SER A 141 -8.11 2.75 2.97
N THR A 142 -8.42 1.57 2.44
CA THR A 142 -9.66 1.29 1.69
C THR A 142 -10.89 1.47 2.58
N ALA A 143 -10.87 0.94 3.81
CA ALA A 143 -12.01 1.05 4.71
C ALA A 143 -12.28 2.51 5.13
N ARG A 144 -11.22 3.28 5.42
CA ARG A 144 -11.35 4.71 5.75
C ARG A 144 -11.85 5.53 4.56
N LEU A 145 -11.34 5.27 3.35
CA LEU A 145 -11.87 5.90 2.14
C LEU A 145 -13.33 5.54 1.92
N GLY A 146 -13.68 4.25 2.05
CA GLY A 146 -15.06 3.77 1.91
C GLY A 146 -16.02 4.49 2.84
N PHE A 147 -15.62 4.75 4.10
CA PHE A 147 -16.41 5.55 5.03
C PHE A 147 -16.61 6.99 4.53
N MET A 148 -15.53 7.67 4.10
CA MET A 148 -15.59 9.04 3.59
C MET A 148 -16.43 9.15 2.32
N THR A 149 -16.33 8.17 1.41
CA THR A 149 -17.12 8.12 0.16
C THR A 149 -18.59 7.86 0.46
N ARG A 150 -18.89 6.94 1.38
CA ARG A 150 -20.27 6.59 1.77
C ARG A 150 -20.95 7.74 2.51
N TYR A 151 -20.22 8.46 3.36
CA TYR A 151 -20.74 9.53 4.19
C TYR A 151 -19.95 10.83 4.02
N PRO A 152 -20.06 11.51 2.86
CA PRO A 152 -19.25 12.67 2.53
C PRO A 152 -19.40 13.83 3.50
N ASN A 153 -20.56 13.94 4.17
CA ASN A 153 -20.85 14.98 5.15
C ASN A 153 -20.74 14.49 6.61
N ALA A 154 -20.18 13.30 6.88
CA ALA A 154 -20.03 12.79 8.26
C ALA A 154 -19.00 13.53 9.09
N LEU A 155 -17.98 14.07 8.45
CA LEU A 155 -16.82 14.69 9.08
C LEU A 155 -16.84 16.18 8.83
N ASN A 156 -16.42 16.98 9.82
CA ASN A 156 -16.13 18.40 9.62
C ASN A 156 -14.86 18.60 8.80
N THR A 157 -14.60 19.84 8.34
CA THR A 157 -13.48 20.11 7.44
C THR A 157 -12.12 19.73 8.05
N PRO A 158 -11.79 20.08 9.31
CA PRO A 158 -10.55 19.63 9.96
C PRO A 158 -10.44 18.10 10.03
N SER A 159 -11.52 17.40 10.42
CA SER A 159 -11.54 15.95 10.51
C SER A 159 -11.36 15.30 9.14
N THR A 160 -12.00 15.84 8.10
CA THR A 160 -11.87 15.37 6.71
C THR A 160 -10.41 15.45 6.26
N LYS A 161 -9.74 16.58 6.49
CA LYS A 161 -8.31 16.76 6.16
C LYS A 161 -7.42 15.78 6.93
N SER A 162 -7.69 15.59 8.23
CA SER A 162 -6.98 14.62 9.07
C SER A 162 -7.11 13.19 8.54
N HIS A 163 -8.32 12.77 8.13
CA HIS A 163 -8.55 11.45 7.55
C HIS A 163 -7.82 11.28 6.22
N ILE A 164 -7.82 12.28 5.33
CA ILE A 164 -7.08 12.26 4.06
C ILE A 164 -5.58 12.12 4.29
N LYS A 165 -5.02 12.83 5.27
CA LYS A 165 -3.61 12.70 5.67
C LYS A 165 -3.34 11.28 6.19
N ALA A 166 -4.21 10.77 7.05
CA ALA A 166 -4.01 9.45 7.65
C ALA A 166 -4.18 8.31 6.62
N ILE A 167 -4.98 8.50 5.54
CA ILE A 167 -4.99 7.59 4.39
C ILE A 167 -3.65 7.63 3.65
N GLU A 168 -3.11 8.83 3.41
CA GLU A 168 -1.79 8.98 2.79
C GLU A 168 -0.68 8.33 3.62
N ASP A 169 -0.71 8.50 4.94
CA ASP A 169 0.24 7.86 5.85
C ASP A 169 0.13 6.33 5.80
N ASN A 170 -1.08 5.78 5.77
CA ASN A 170 -1.30 4.34 5.60
C ASN A 170 -0.77 3.83 4.25
N LEU A 171 -1.00 4.55 3.15
CA LEU A 171 -0.47 4.20 1.84
C LEU A 171 1.06 4.28 1.80
N ASN A 172 1.65 5.25 2.49
CA ASN A 172 3.11 5.32 2.66
C ASN A 172 3.63 4.17 3.54
N SER A 173 2.86 3.70 4.52
CA SER A 173 3.11 2.48 5.29
C SER A 173 3.15 1.25 4.38
N ALA A 174 2.16 1.09 3.50
CA ALA A 174 2.13 0.02 2.49
C ALA A 174 3.38 0.04 1.58
N LYS A 175 3.80 1.22 1.12
CA LYS A 175 5.05 1.35 0.34
C LYS A 175 6.28 0.86 1.10
N ARG A 176 6.39 1.22 2.38
CA ARG A 176 7.50 0.75 3.23
C ARG A 176 7.46 -0.77 3.40
N ALA A 177 6.28 -1.35 3.61
CA ALA A 177 6.10 -2.79 3.71
C ALA A 177 6.61 -3.51 2.45
N VAL A 178 6.33 -2.99 1.24
CA VAL A 178 6.85 -3.60 0.01
C VAL A 178 8.37 -3.55 -0.07
N ARG A 179 8.98 -2.39 0.24
CA ARG A 179 10.46 -2.29 0.26
C ARG A 179 11.07 -3.33 1.20
N GLU A 180 10.45 -3.54 2.35
CA GLU A 180 10.92 -4.52 3.32
C GLU A 180 10.76 -5.95 2.80
N ILE A 181 9.61 -6.29 2.19
CA ILE A 181 9.38 -7.59 1.55
C ILE A 181 10.47 -7.88 0.50
N GLU A 182 10.75 -6.94 -0.40
CA GLU A 182 11.78 -7.10 -1.43
C GLU A 182 13.17 -7.25 -0.81
N THR A 183 13.47 -6.46 0.23
CA THR A 183 14.72 -6.59 1.00
C THR A 183 14.86 -7.99 1.62
N GLN A 184 13.78 -8.55 2.19
CA GLN A 184 13.84 -9.90 2.77
C GLN A 184 13.99 -10.96 1.67
N LYS A 185 13.31 -10.83 0.53
CA LYS A 185 13.48 -11.74 -0.63
C LYS A 185 14.93 -11.77 -1.11
N GLN A 186 15.53 -10.59 -1.29
CA GLN A 186 16.92 -10.49 -1.72
C GLN A 186 17.86 -11.19 -0.73
N LYS A 187 17.73 -10.90 0.57
CA LYS A 187 18.56 -11.53 1.62
C LYS A 187 18.40 -13.04 1.69
N ILE A 188 17.18 -13.56 1.45
CA ILE A 188 16.93 -15.01 1.36
C ILE A 188 17.67 -15.61 0.16
N SER A 189 17.63 -14.94 -1.00
CA SER A 189 18.35 -15.38 -2.20
C SER A 189 19.85 -15.43 -1.97
N GLU A 190 20.43 -14.34 -1.44
CA GLU A 190 21.86 -14.24 -1.12
C GLU A 190 22.29 -15.33 -0.13
N ALA A 191 21.51 -15.58 0.92
CA ALA A 191 21.79 -16.63 1.90
C ALA A 191 21.84 -18.03 1.25
N ARG A 192 20.92 -18.31 0.32
CA ARG A 192 20.90 -19.59 -0.42
C ARG A 192 22.10 -19.74 -1.34
N GLU A 193 22.47 -18.69 -2.06
CA GLU A 193 23.66 -18.71 -2.93
C GLU A 193 24.95 -18.95 -2.15
N MET A 194 25.08 -18.32 -0.97
CA MET A 194 26.23 -18.55 -0.08
C MET A 194 26.28 -20.00 0.41
N ALA A 195 25.15 -20.58 0.81
CA ALA A 195 25.08 -21.98 1.23
C ALA A 195 25.51 -22.95 0.11
N ILE A 196 25.05 -22.71 -1.12
CA ILE A 196 25.44 -23.50 -2.29
C ILE A 196 26.96 -23.43 -2.50
N ARG A 197 27.55 -22.22 -2.47
CA ARG A 197 29.01 -22.03 -2.63
C ARG A 197 29.81 -22.75 -1.54
N GLN A 198 29.38 -22.70 -0.28
CA GLN A 198 30.04 -23.38 0.84
C GLN A 198 29.96 -24.91 0.73
N SER A 199 28.84 -25.44 0.23
CA SER A 199 28.69 -26.88 -0.01
C SER A 199 29.62 -27.36 -1.13
N ALA A 200 29.79 -26.57 -2.19
CA ALA A 200 30.63 -26.89 -3.34
C ALA A 200 32.14 -26.78 -3.05
N SER A 201 32.56 -25.88 -2.15
CA SER A 201 33.96 -25.83 -1.70
C SER A 201 34.30 -27.00 -0.79
N SER A 202 33.38 -27.42 0.08
CA SER A 202 33.57 -28.55 1.00
C SER A 202 33.67 -29.89 0.27
N SER A 203 33.03 -30.04 -0.90
CA SER A 203 33.10 -31.27 -1.70
C SER A 203 34.39 -31.42 -2.51
N ARG A 204 35.18 -30.35 -2.70
CA ARG A 204 36.47 -30.40 -3.43
C ARG A 204 37.66 -30.83 -2.56
N HIS A 205 37.47 -30.89 -1.24
CA HIS A 205 38.50 -31.28 -0.28
C HIS A 205 38.30 -32.68 0.31
N LYS A 206 37.38 -33.46 -0.27
CA LYS A 206 37.20 -34.89 -0.02
C LYS A 206 37.64 -35.65 -1.26
#